data_AF-A0A8C2VXV3-F1
#
_entry.id   AF-A0A8C2VXV3-F1
#
_cell.length_a   1.000
_cell.length_b   1.000
_cell.length_c   1.000
_cell.angle_alpha   90.00
_cell.angle_beta   90.00
_cell.angle_gamma   90.00
#
_symmetry.space_group_name_H-M   'P 1'
#
loop_
_entity.id
_entity.type
_entity.pdbx_description
1 polymer ?
#
loop_
_entity_poly.entity_id
_entity_poly.type
_entity_poly.pdbx_seq_one_letter_code
_entity_poly.pdbx_strand_id
1 'polypeptide(L)'
;MISAFRRYDLKLMMEKLGAPRTHLGLKSMIKKVDEDFDGKLSFREFLLIFHKAAAGQLQEDSGLMALAQLSEINVALEGVRGAKDFFQAKALALSSASKFETELKAEQAEQRRKEEERRQRRAAFRELKATFRA
;
A
#
# COMPACT_ATOMS: atom_id res chain seq x y z
N MET A 1 -6.80 -10.06 -4.71
CA MET A 1 -5.41 -10.38 -4.30
C MET A 1 -4.50 -10.10 -5.48
N ILE A 2 -3.39 -9.39 -5.30
CA ILE A 2 -2.38 -9.23 -6.34
C ILE A 2 -1.61 -10.55 -6.40
N SER A 3 -1.79 -11.31 -7.47
CA SER A 3 -1.22 -12.66 -7.61
C SER A 3 0.30 -12.65 -7.91
N ALA A 4 0.81 -11.54 -8.48
CA ALA A 4 2.21 -11.34 -8.81
C ALA A 4 2.53 -9.84 -8.99
N PHE A 5 3.73 -9.42 -8.61
CA PHE A 5 4.24 -8.06 -8.83
C PHE A 5 4.73 -7.93 -10.27
N ARG A 6 4.21 -6.94 -10.99
CA ARG A 6 4.74 -6.57 -12.31
C ARG A 6 5.87 -5.57 -12.14
N ARG A 7 6.63 -5.36 -13.22
CA ARG A 7 7.70 -4.35 -13.28
C ARG A 7 7.26 -2.94 -12.87
N TYR A 8 6.02 -2.55 -13.16
CA TYR A 8 5.48 -1.25 -12.72
C TYR A 8 5.34 -1.18 -11.20
N ASP A 9 4.87 -2.27 -10.59
CA ASP A 9 4.71 -2.36 -9.14
C ASP A 9 6.09 -2.32 -8.45
N LEU A 10 7.09 -3.01 -9.03
CA LEU A 10 8.48 -2.94 -8.58
C LEU A 10 9.06 -1.52 -8.73
N LYS A 11 8.78 -0.82 -9.84
CA LYS A 11 9.20 0.58 -10.04
C LYS A 11 8.68 1.47 -8.92
N LEU A 12 7.37 1.42 -8.66
CA LEU A 12 6.73 2.25 -7.65
C LEU A 12 7.28 1.96 -6.24
N MET A 13 7.57 0.69 -5.94
CA MET A 13 8.19 0.31 -4.68
C MET A 13 9.60 0.91 -4.54
N MET A 14 10.43 0.83 -5.58
CA MET A 14 11.80 1.40 -5.55
C MET A 14 11.79 2.93 -5.42
N GLU A 15 10.81 3.60 -6.03
CA GLU A 15 10.61 5.05 -5.86
C GLU A 15 10.24 5.40 -4.41
N LYS A 16 9.33 4.62 -3.78
CA LYS A 16 8.94 4.81 -2.38
C LYS A 16 10.07 4.52 -1.40
N LEU A 17 10.97 3.61 -1.73
CA LEU A 17 12.17 3.31 -0.95
C LEU A 17 13.29 4.34 -1.15
N GLY A 18 13.10 5.36 -2.01
CA GLY A 18 14.09 6.40 -2.25
C GLY A 18 15.27 5.97 -3.12
N ALA A 19 15.19 4.81 -3.77
CA ALA A 19 16.23 4.25 -4.62
C ALA A 19 15.69 3.94 -6.03
N PRO A 20 15.29 4.96 -6.81
CA PRO A 20 14.75 4.76 -8.14
C PRO A 20 15.76 4.06 -9.06
N ARG A 21 15.28 3.14 -9.90
CA ARG A 21 16.11 2.38 -10.85
C ARG A 21 15.60 2.54 -12.27
N THR A 22 16.51 2.41 -13.23
CA THR A 22 16.17 2.47 -14.67
C THR A 22 15.30 1.28 -15.07
N HIS A 23 14.56 1.40 -16.18
CA HIS A 23 13.74 0.31 -16.70
C HIS A 23 14.56 -0.97 -16.96
N LEU A 24 15.75 -0.81 -17.54
CA LEU A 24 16.73 -1.88 -17.74
C LEU A 24 17.19 -2.50 -16.41
N GLY A 25 17.45 -1.67 -15.40
CA GLY A 25 17.79 -2.12 -14.06
C GLY A 25 16.68 -2.97 -13.44
N LEU A 26 15.44 -2.50 -13.49
CA LEU A 26 14.27 -3.23 -12.99
C LEU A 26 14.05 -4.55 -13.74
N LYS A 27 14.23 -4.57 -15.06
CA LYS A 27 14.14 -5.81 -15.85
C LYS A 27 15.23 -6.81 -15.45
N SER A 28 16.45 -6.35 -15.22
CA SER A 28 17.57 -7.17 -14.74
C SER A 28 17.31 -7.72 -13.33
N MET A 29 16.71 -6.89 -12.45
CA MET A 29 16.33 -7.32 -11.10
C MET A 29 15.32 -8.46 -11.11
N ILE A 30 14.24 -8.33 -11.90
CA ILE A 30 13.21 -9.39 -12.02
C ILE A 30 13.85 -10.67 -12.55
N LYS A 31 14.60 -10.58 -13.67
CA LYS A 31 15.24 -11.74 -14.31
C LYS A 31 16.18 -12.53 -13.38
N LYS A 32 16.76 -11.90 -12.35
CA LYS A 32 17.66 -12.57 -11.40
C LYS A 32 16.93 -13.48 -10.40
N VAL A 33 15.64 -13.29 -10.20
CA VAL A 33 14.83 -14.03 -9.21
C VAL A 33 13.58 -14.69 -9.80
N ASP A 34 13.27 -14.39 -11.05
CA ASP A 34 12.22 -15.00 -11.87
C ASP A 34 12.63 -16.45 -12.23
N GLU A 35 12.15 -17.42 -11.44
CA GLU A 35 12.48 -18.83 -11.59
C GLU A 35 11.56 -19.54 -12.59
N ASP A 36 10.33 -19.04 -12.75
CA ASP A 36 9.33 -19.58 -13.69
C ASP A 36 9.31 -18.88 -15.06
N PHE A 37 10.08 -17.82 -15.22
CA PHE A 37 10.25 -17.02 -16.45
C PHE A 37 8.95 -16.36 -16.93
N ASP A 38 8.01 -16.08 -16.02
CA ASP A 38 6.74 -15.41 -16.36
C ASP A 38 6.89 -13.88 -16.51
N GLY A 39 8.07 -13.34 -16.18
CA GLY A 39 8.42 -11.92 -16.28
C GLY A 39 7.73 -11.03 -15.23
N LYS A 40 7.08 -11.65 -14.25
CA LYS A 40 6.53 -11.04 -13.05
C LYS A 40 7.33 -11.56 -11.86
N LEU A 41 6.87 -11.20 -10.66
CA LEU A 41 7.57 -11.50 -9.44
C LEU A 41 6.54 -11.99 -8.43
N SER A 42 6.44 -13.30 -8.30
CA SER A 42 5.58 -13.96 -7.32
C SER A 42 6.04 -13.65 -5.90
N PHE A 43 5.19 -13.91 -4.90
CA PHE A 43 5.56 -13.70 -3.50
C PHE A 43 6.79 -14.54 -3.10
N ARG A 44 6.93 -15.75 -3.63
CA ARG A 44 8.09 -16.61 -3.36
C ARG A 44 9.38 -16.01 -3.95
N GLU A 45 9.32 -15.51 -5.17
CA GLU A 45 10.45 -14.87 -5.85
C GLU A 45 10.84 -13.53 -5.21
N PHE A 46 9.86 -12.82 -4.63
CA PHE A 46 10.11 -11.66 -3.79
C PHE A 46 10.94 -12.02 -2.56
N LEU A 47 10.56 -13.07 -1.84
CA LEU A 47 11.30 -13.53 -0.66
C LEU A 47 12.71 -14.05 -1.02
N LEU A 48 12.87 -14.63 -2.22
CA LEU A 48 14.17 -15.07 -2.74
C LEU A 48 15.19 -13.92 -2.84
N ILE A 49 14.76 -12.67 -3.04
CA ILE A 49 15.65 -11.50 -3.03
C ILE A 49 16.36 -11.39 -1.69
N PHE A 50 15.61 -11.46 -0.59
CA PHE A 50 16.15 -11.32 0.77
C PHE A 50 16.98 -12.54 1.16
N HIS A 51 16.59 -13.73 0.72
CA HIS A 51 17.39 -14.93 0.94
C HIS A 51 18.76 -14.84 0.26
N LYS A 52 18.80 -14.41 -1.02
CA LYS A 52 20.05 -14.18 -1.76
C LYS A 52 20.89 -13.07 -1.15
N ALA A 53 20.27 -12.02 -0.62
CA ALA A 53 20.96 -10.95 0.11
C ALA A 53 21.63 -11.50 1.39
N ALA A 54 20.90 -12.24 2.20
CA ALA A 54 21.41 -12.83 3.45
C ALA A 54 22.49 -13.89 3.20
N ALA A 55 22.41 -14.62 2.08
CA ALA A 55 23.43 -15.59 1.66
C ALA A 55 24.68 -14.95 1.01
N GLY A 56 24.73 -13.61 0.87
CA GLY A 56 25.85 -12.92 0.21
C GLY A 56 25.95 -13.20 -1.30
N GLN A 57 24.87 -13.65 -1.94
CA GLN A 57 24.83 -14.02 -3.35
C GLN A 57 24.48 -12.83 -4.28
N LEU A 58 24.17 -11.67 -3.71
CA LEU A 58 23.90 -10.45 -4.46
C LEU A 58 25.18 -9.62 -4.57
N GLN A 59 25.40 -9.03 -5.75
CA GLN A 59 26.46 -8.04 -5.92
C GLN A 59 26.21 -6.84 -5.01
N GLU A 60 27.30 -6.34 -4.41
CA GLU A 60 27.34 -5.06 -3.72
C GLU A 60 26.84 -3.94 -4.65
N ASP A 61 26.12 -2.97 -4.09
CA ASP A 61 25.46 -1.86 -4.79
C ASP A 61 24.39 -2.21 -5.84
N SER A 62 24.06 -3.50 -5.98
CA SER A 62 23.00 -3.92 -6.90
C SER A 62 21.62 -3.42 -6.47
N GLY A 63 20.70 -3.26 -7.44
CA GLY A 63 19.33 -2.85 -7.16
C GLY A 63 18.59 -3.78 -6.19
N LEU A 64 18.91 -5.08 -6.21
CA LEU A 64 18.35 -6.07 -5.27
C LEU A 64 18.93 -5.92 -3.86
N MET A 65 20.22 -5.59 -3.74
CA MET A 65 20.85 -5.32 -2.45
C MET A 65 20.26 -4.06 -1.80
N ALA A 66 20.08 -2.99 -2.59
CA ALA A 66 19.42 -1.78 -2.12
C ALA A 66 17.99 -2.06 -1.64
N LEU A 67 17.24 -2.88 -2.37
CA LEU A 67 15.89 -3.30 -1.97
C LEU A 67 15.90 -4.07 -0.63
N ALA A 68 16.87 -4.98 -0.44
CA ALA A 68 17.01 -5.73 0.81
C ALA A 68 17.38 -4.82 2.00
N GLN A 69 18.30 -3.89 1.81
CA GLN A 69 18.78 -2.98 2.86
C GLN A 69 17.77 -1.88 3.23
N LEU A 70 17.02 -1.36 2.25
CA LEU A 70 16.04 -0.29 2.47
C LEU A 70 14.72 -0.82 3.00
N SER A 71 14.49 -2.13 2.95
CA SER A 71 13.34 -2.73 3.58
C SER A 71 13.48 -2.69 5.10
N GLU A 72 12.43 -2.29 5.80
CA GLU A 72 12.38 -2.32 7.27
C GLU A 72 12.38 -3.75 7.87
N ILE A 73 12.54 -4.79 7.04
CA ILE A 73 12.49 -6.18 7.49
C ILE A 73 13.91 -6.68 7.73
N ASN A 74 14.30 -6.80 8.99
CA ASN A 74 15.54 -7.45 9.37
C ASN A 74 15.37 -8.99 9.35
N VAL A 75 15.54 -9.57 8.17
CA VAL A 75 15.37 -11.03 7.93
C VAL A 75 16.37 -11.87 8.73
N ALA A 76 17.52 -11.31 9.13
CA ALA A 76 18.51 -11.98 9.98
C ALA A 76 18.04 -12.12 11.44
N LEU A 77 17.21 -11.17 11.92
CA LEU A 77 16.62 -11.20 13.25
C LEU A 77 15.31 -12.00 13.31
N GLU A 78 14.46 -11.92 12.28
CA GLU A 78 13.12 -12.53 12.33
C GLU A 78 13.00 -13.92 11.70
N GLY A 79 13.90 -14.29 10.77
CA GLY A 79 13.81 -15.54 10.02
C GLY A 79 12.61 -15.60 9.06
N VAL A 80 12.75 -16.34 7.96
CA VAL A 80 11.77 -16.36 6.85
C VAL A 80 10.37 -16.84 7.28
N ARG A 81 10.26 -17.60 8.39
CA ARG A 81 8.97 -18.00 8.97
C ARG A 81 8.27 -16.86 9.73
N GLY A 82 9.00 -16.02 10.47
CA GLY A 82 8.42 -14.91 11.25
C GLY A 82 7.96 -13.75 10.38
N ALA A 83 8.63 -13.53 9.24
CA ALA A 83 8.31 -12.44 8.33
C ALA A 83 6.85 -12.47 7.83
N LYS A 84 6.26 -13.66 7.62
CA LYS A 84 4.85 -13.78 7.21
C LYS A 84 3.91 -13.15 8.25
N ASP A 85 4.11 -13.46 9.53
CA ASP A 85 3.28 -12.96 10.61
C ASP A 85 3.51 -11.46 10.84
N PHE A 86 4.76 -10.99 10.68
CA PHE A 86 5.10 -9.57 10.73
C PHE A 86 4.41 -8.76 9.63
N PHE A 87 4.49 -9.21 8.38
CA PHE A 87 3.81 -8.56 7.25
C PHE A 87 2.29 -8.63 7.38
N GLN A 88 1.75 -9.74 7.88
CA GLN A 88 0.32 -9.90 8.11
C GLN A 88 -0.18 -8.95 9.21
N ALA A 89 0.54 -8.84 10.33
CA ALA A 89 0.22 -7.91 11.41
C ALA A 89 0.27 -6.45 10.92
N LYS A 90 1.30 -6.08 10.14
CA LYS A 90 1.46 -4.72 9.61
C LYS A 90 0.39 -4.37 8.57
N ALA A 91 0.04 -5.31 7.68
CA ALA A 91 -1.04 -5.13 6.72
C ALA A 91 -2.40 -4.97 7.41
N LEU A 92 -2.67 -5.76 8.46
CA LEU A 92 -3.87 -5.62 9.27
C LEU A 92 -3.93 -4.25 9.95
N ALA A 93 -2.85 -3.80 10.59
CA ALA A 93 -2.77 -2.50 11.27
C ALA A 93 -3.02 -1.32 10.31
N LEU A 94 -2.42 -1.35 9.12
CA LEU A 94 -2.66 -0.36 8.06
C LEU A 94 -4.12 -0.41 7.56
N SER A 95 -4.70 -1.61 7.43
CA SER A 95 -6.11 -1.75 7.01
C SER A 95 -7.09 -1.26 8.07
N SER A 96 -6.80 -1.46 9.36
CA SER A 96 -7.65 -0.98 10.45
C SER A 96 -7.61 0.53 10.58
N ALA A 97 -6.44 1.15 10.41
CA ALA A 97 -6.32 2.61 10.38
C ALA A 97 -7.12 3.21 9.21
N SER A 98 -7.06 2.58 8.03
CA SER A 98 -7.83 3.01 6.85
C SER A 98 -9.35 2.88 7.02
N LYS A 99 -9.83 1.83 7.71
CA LYS A 99 -11.28 1.64 7.97
C LYS A 99 -11.85 2.70 8.90
N PHE A 100 -11.13 3.04 9.96
CA PHE A 100 -11.54 4.07 10.91
C PHE A 100 -11.60 5.46 10.26
N GLU A 101 -10.60 5.81 9.43
CA GLU A 101 -10.63 7.06 8.67
C GLU A 101 -11.81 7.14 7.69
N THR A 102 -12.17 6.02 7.04
CA THR A 102 -13.33 5.99 6.14
C THR A 102 -14.67 6.11 6.86
N GLU A 103 -14.80 5.51 8.04
CA GLU A 103 -16.01 5.61 8.87
C GLU A 103 -16.21 7.03 9.41
N LEU A 104 -15.16 7.65 9.94
CA LEU A 104 -15.21 9.02 10.47
C LEU A 104 -15.59 10.05 9.38
N LYS A 105 -15.09 9.84 8.15
CA LYS A 105 -15.39 10.71 7.00
C LYS A 105 -16.82 10.52 6.48
N ALA A 106 -17.35 9.30 6.54
CA ALA A 106 -18.74 9.02 6.20
C ALA A 106 -19.71 9.65 7.21
N GLU A 107 -19.40 9.56 8.50
CA GLU A 107 -20.23 10.13 9.58
C GLU A 107 -20.29 11.67 9.51
N GLN A 108 -19.16 12.34 9.27
CA GLN A 108 -19.14 13.80 9.05
C GLN A 108 -19.94 14.22 7.82
N ALA A 109 -19.93 13.44 6.74
CA ALA A 109 -20.71 13.74 5.54
C ALA A 109 -22.22 13.59 5.79
N GLU A 110 -22.63 12.59 6.57
CA GLU A 110 -24.03 12.37 6.91
C GLU A 110 -24.58 13.45 7.86
N GLN A 111 -23.79 13.88 8.85
CA GLN A 111 -24.17 15.00 9.72
C GLN A 111 -24.35 16.30 8.95
N ARG A 112 -23.43 16.62 8.02
CA ARG A 112 -23.55 17.83 7.18
C ARG A 112 -24.81 17.80 6.31
N ARG A 113 -25.14 16.65 5.71
CA ARG A 113 -26.38 16.49 4.92
C ARG A 113 -27.63 16.69 5.77
N LYS A 114 -27.67 16.11 6.97
CA LYS A 114 -28.81 16.27 7.89
C LYS A 114 -28.97 17.71 8.36
N GLU A 115 -27.87 18.42 8.62
CA GLU A 115 -27.92 19.83 8.98
C GLU A 115 -28.41 20.73 7.84
N GLU A 116 -27.97 20.46 6.61
CA GLU A 116 -28.44 21.16 5.41
C GLU A 116 -29.94 20.93 5.19
N GLU A 117 -30.41 19.68 5.27
CA GLU A 117 -31.85 19.38 5.18
C GLU A 117 -32.65 20.08 6.28
N ARG A 118 -32.14 20.06 7.52
CA ARG A 118 -32.82 20.73 8.65
C ARG A 118 -32.87 22.24 8.44
N ARG A 119 -31.83 22.83 7.88
CA ARG A 119 -31.76 24.25 7.54
C ARG A 119 -32.74 24.59 6.40
N GLN A 120 -32.79 23.77 5.36
CA GLN A 120 -33.72 23.94 4.24
C GLN A 120 -35.18 23.79 4.68
N ARG A 121 -35.51 22.76 5.48
CA ARG A 121 -36.87 22.59 6.03
C ARG A 121 -37.30 23.75 6.91
N ARG A 122 -36.40 24.30 7.72
CA ARG A 122 -36.67 25.50 8.54
C ARG A 122 -36.88 26.74 7.68
N ALA A 123 -36.12 26.91 6.59
CA ALA A 123 -36.30 28.02 5.66
C ALA A 123 -37.64 27.92 4.92
N ALA A 124 -37.96 26.75 4.36
CA ALA A 124 -39.23 26.49 3.68
C ALA A 124 -40.44 26.70 4.61
N PHE A 125 -40.35 26.26 5.88
CA PHE A 125 -41.41 26.50 6.86
C PHE A 125 -41.60 27.99 7.17
N ARG A 126 -40.50 28.78 7.21
CA ARG A 126 -40.56 30.23 7.40
C ARG A 126 -41.22 30.94 6.20
N GLU A 127 -40.88 30.56 4.97
CA GLU A 127 -41.52 31.10 3.76
C GLU A 127 -43.01 30.76 3.68
N LEU A 128 -43.39 29.50 3.93
CA LEU A 128 -44.79 29.09 3.92
C LEU A 128 -45.61 29.90 4.95
N LYS A 129 -45.05 30.08 6.17
CA LYS A 129 -45.68 30.89 7.21
C LYS A 129 -45.80 32.37 6.83
N ALA A 130 -44.83 32.93 6.12
CA ALA A 130 -44.88 34.31 5.63
C ALA A 130 -45.96 34.48 4.54
N THR A 131 -46.12 33.47 3.68
CA THR A 131 -47.10 33.46 2.58
C THR A 131 -48.54 33.35 3.10
N PHE A 132 -48.77 32.58 4.16
CA PHE A 132 -50.10 32.45 4.80
C PHE A 132 -50.48 33.62 5.73
N ARG A 133 -49.59 34.60 5.94
CA ARG A 133 -49.81 35.76 6.82
C ARG A 133 -49.97 37.08 6.04
N ALA A 134 -49.90 37.03 4.71
CA ALA A 134 -50.28 38.09 3.77
C ALA A 134 -51.70 37.81 3.24
#